data_AF-A0A419WK04-F1
#
_entry.id   AF-A0A419WK04-F1
#
_cell.length_a   1.000
_cell.length_b   1.000
_cell.length_c   1.000
_cell.angle_alpha   90.00
_cell.angle_beta   90.00
_cell.angle_gamma   90.00
#
_symmetry.space_group_name_H-M   'P 1'
#
loop_
_entity.id
_entity.type
_entity.pdbx_description
1 polymer ?
#
loop_
_entity_poly.entity_id
_entity_poly.type
_entity_poly.pdbx_seq_one_letter_code
_entity_poly.pdbx_strand_id
1 'polypeptide(L)'
;MSSVPTTTSAFPTQRTYDRSTGELTIAVDALPASIDDVTVAVGSSRLRIRIEHHGRVYDRTETPPRADRAFASDGTAVYNNGVLTVTVATTRDSR
;
A
#
# COMPACT_ATOMS: atom_id res chain seq x y z
N MET A 1 29.10 -20.67 -6.75
CA MET A 1 27.72 -21.06 -6.39
C MET A 1 26.85 -19.82 -6.55
N SER A 2 26.02 -19.76 -7.60
CA SER A 2 25.04 -18.68 -7.76
C SER A 2 23.82 -19.01 -6.91
N SER A 3 23.58 -18.24 -5.84
CA SER A 3 22.31 -18.28 -5.13
C SER A 3 21.25 -17.62 -6.02
N VAL A 4 20.28 -18.40 -6.46
CA VAL A 4 19.06 -17.85 -7.05
C VAL A 4 18.35 -17.12 -5.90
N PRO A 5 18.04 -15.82 -6.01
CA PRO A 5 17.26 -15.15 -4.98
C PRO A 5 15.93 -15.90 -4.86
N THR A 6 15.64 -16.45 -3.68
CA THR A 6 14.35 -17.07 -3.41
C THR A 6 13.30 -15.98 -3.45
N THR A 7 12.55 -15.89 -4.55
CA THR A 7 11.40 -14.99 -4.70
C THR A 7 10.35 -15.39 -3.68
N THR A 8 10.38 -14.76 -2.51
CA THR A 8 9.25 -14.83 -1.59
C THR A 8 8.11 -14.09 -2.27
N SER A 9 7.02 -14.82 -2.54
CA SER A 9 5.74 -14.27 -2.96
C SER A 9 5.47 -12.99 -2.17
N ALA A 10 5.14 -11.92 -2.88
CA ALA A 10 4.68 -10.64 -2.36
C ALA A 10 3.93 -10.76 -1.02
N PHE A 11 4.14 -9.79 -0.11
CA PHE A 11 3.35 -9.69 1.11
C PHE A 11 1.86 -9.80 0.77
N PRO A 12 1.11 -10.78 1.34
CA PRO A 12 -0.30 -10.96 1.06
C PRO A 12 -1.05 -9.64 1.24
N THR A 13 -1.87 -9.28 0.27
CA THR A 13 -2.54 -7.98 0.24
C THR A 13 -4.01 -8.13 -0.08
N GLN A 14 -4.86 -7.46 0.68
CA GLN A 14 -6.27 -7.28 0.39
C GLN A 14 -6.57 -5.82 0.11
N ARG A 15 -7.46 -5.58 -0.85
CA ARG A 15 -7.88 -4.25 -1.29
C ARG A 15 -9.40 -4.15 -1.30
N THR A 16 -9.94 -3.13 -0.65
CA THR A 16 -11.37 -2.85 -0.60
C THR A 16 -11.62 -1.38 -0.90
N TYR A 17 -12.58 -1.10 -1.78
CA TYR A 17 -13.00 0.27 -2.08
C TYR A 17 -14.47 0.45 -1.70
N ASP A 18 -14.74 1.36 -0.78
CA ASP A 18 -16.10 1.76 -0.42
C ASP A 18 -16.53 2.94 -1.30
N ARG A 19 -17.54 2.70 -2.15
CA ARG A 19 -18.05 3.73 -3.06
C ARG A 19 -18.88 4.80 -2.37
N SER A 20 -19.44 4.50 -1.19
CA SER A 20 -20.31 5.41 -0.44
C SER A 20 -19.51 6.49 0.28
N THR A 21 -18.34 6.12 0.82
CA THR A 21 -17.40 7.05 1.46
C THR A 21 -16.32 7.55 0.48
N GLY A 22 -16.06 6.81 -0.60
CA GLY A 22 -14.99 7.11 -1.55
C GLY A 22 -13.62 6.70 -1.02
N GLU A 23 -13.54 5.80 -0.05
CA GLU A 23 -12.30 5.38 0.59
C GLU A 23 -11.75 4.07 0.03
N LEU A 24 -10.45 4.07 -0.26
CA LEU A 24 -9.68 2.87 -0.57
C LEU A 24 -8.97 2.40 0.71
N THR A 25 -9.22 1.17 1.12
CA THR A 25 -8.51 0.51 2.21
C THR A 25 -7.68 -0.65 1.67
N ILE A 26 -6.42 -0.73 2.11
CA ILE A 26 -5.46 -1.76 1.75
C ILE A 26 -4.91 -2.37 3.03
N ALA A 27 -5.04 -3.69 3.17
CA ALA A 27 -4.42 -4.44 4.25
C ALA A 27 -3.29 -5.29 3.68
N VAL A 28 -2.10 -5.20 4.27
CA VAL A 28 -0.91 -5.96 3.90
C VAL A 28 -0.45 -6.74 5.11
N ASP A 29 -0.39 -8.06 4.99
CA ASP A 29 0.34 -8.89 5.95
C ASP A 29 1.83 -8.64 5.72
N ALA A 30 2.42 -7.83 6.60
CA ALA A 30 3.79 -7.35 6.50
C ALA A 30 4.77 -8.24 7.28
N LEU A 31 4.33 -9.33 7.93
CA LEU A 31 5.24 -10.17 8.69
C LEU A 31 6.28 -10.84 7.77
N PRO A 32 7.55 -10.92 8.19
CA PRO A 32 8.09 -10.54 9.51
C PRO A 32 8.63 -9.10 9.63
N ALA A 33 8.36 -8.22 8.66
CA ALA A 33 8.86 -6.84 8.66
C ALA A 33 8.25 -6.02 9.81
N SER A 34 9.05 -5.13 10.41
CA SER A 34 8.61 -4.21 11.47
C SER A 34 8.09 -2.89 10.88
N ILE A 35 7.52 -2.01 11.70
CA ILE A 35 7.06 -0.70 11.23
C ILE A 35 8.19 0.17 10.64
N ASP A 36 9.41 0.02 11.15
CA ASP A 36 10.58 0.78 10.66
C ASP A 36 11.00 0.36 9.24
N ASP A 37 10.58 -0.83 8.80
CA ASP A 37 10.81 -1.36 7.45
C ASP A 37 9.78 -0.84 6.42
N VAL A 38 8.72 -0.15 6.88
CA VAL A 38 7.56 0.25 6.07
C VAL A 38 7.64 1.71 5.67
N THR A 39 7.51 1.98 4.38
CA THR A 39 7.27 3.31 3.83
C THR A 39 5.94 3.34 3.08
N VAL A 40 5.07 4.30 3.43
CA VAL A 40 3.86 4.59 2.67
C VAL A 40 3.94 6.02 2.15
N ALA A 41 3.72 6.20 0.85
CA ALA A 41 3.69 7.50 0.20
C ALA A 41 2.45 7.63 -0.66
N VAL A 42 1.69 8.71 -0.46
CA VAL A 42 0.52 9.03 -1.26
C VAL A 42 0.78 10.28 -2.09
N GLY A 43 0.46 10.19 -3.38
CA GLY A 43 0.29 11.33 -4.27
C GLY A 43 -1.03 11.20 -5.01
N SER A 44 -1.48 12.28 -5.65
CA SER A 44 -2.82 12.35 -6.27
C SER A 44 -3.13 11.22 -7.26
N SER A 45 -2.13 10.67 -7.94
CA SER A 45 -2.32 9.60 -8.93
C SER A 45 -1.81 8.23 -8.50
N ARG A 46 -1.07 8.15 -7.38
CA ARG A 46 -0.38 6.92 -6.96
C ARG A 46 -0.25 6.84 -5.45
N LEU A 47 -0.62 5.70 -4.90
CA LEU A 47 -0.27 5.27 -3.55
C LEU A 47 0.84 4.23 -3.67
N ARG A 48 1.96 4.43 -2.98
CA ARG A 48 3.08 3.49 -2.92
C ARG A 48 3.22 2.93 -1.52
N ILE A 49 3.31 1.61 -1.43
CA ILE A 49 3.62 0.87 -0.21
C ILE A 49 4.92 0.12 -0.48
N ARG A 50 5.96 0.46 0.28
CA ARG A 50 7.26 -0.21 0.22
C ARG A 50 7.56 -0.84 1.56
N ILE A 51 7.97 -2.11 1.55
CA ILE A 51 8.40 -2.84 2.75
C ILE A 51 9.77 -3.43 2.44
N GLU A 52 10.79 -3.05 3.20
CA GLU A 52 12.16 -3.49 3.01
C GLU A 52 12.68 -4.20 4.26
N HIS A 53 12.79 -5.53 4.20
CA HIS A 53 13.15 -6.34 5.36
C HIS A 53 14.22 -7.37 5.01
N HIS A 54 15.36 -7.32 5.71
CA HIS A 54 16.52 -8.20 5.51
C HIS A 54 16.89 -8.39 4.02
N GLY A 55 16.95 -7.30 3.26
CA GLY A 55 17.32 -7.30 1.84
C GLY A 55 16.22 -7.77 0.88
N ARG A 56 15.01 -8.05 1.38
CA ARG A 56 13.82 -8.29 0.55
C ARG A 56 13.03 -7.00 0.42
N VAL A 57 12.73 -6.61 -0.81
CA VAL A 57 11.93 -5.42 -1.10
C VAL A 57 10.60 -5.85 -1.70
N TYR A 58 9.53 -5.42 -1.06
CA TYR A 58 8.20 -5.38 -1.66
C TYR A 58 7.88 -3.94 -2.00
N ASP A 59 7.46 -3.71 -3.24
CA ASP A 59 7.11 -2.39 -3.74
C ASP A 59 5.81 -2.48 -4.53
N ARG A 60 4.74 -1.94 -3.94
CA ARG A 60 3.41 -1.96 -4.52
C ARG A 60 2.99 -0.54 -4.83
N THR A 61 2.56 -0.34 -6.07
CA THR A 61 1.91 0.90 -6.49
C THR A 61 0.44 0.62 -6.77
N GLU A 62 -0.41 1.49 -6.24
CA GLU A 62 -1.85 1.48 -6.41
C GLU A 62 -2.28 2.76 -7.09
N THR A 63 -3.26 2.64 -7.99
CA THR A 63 -3.88 3.77 -8.65
C THR A 63 -5.29 3.98 -8.10
N PRO A 64 -5.84 5.19 -8.23
CA PRO A 64 -7.22 5.46 -7.85
C PRO A 64 -8.17 4.43 -8.49
N PRO A 65 -9.19 3.94 -7.76
CA PRO A 65 -10.08 2.88 -8.26
C PRO A 65 -10.85 3.23 -9.54
N ARG A 66 -10.90 4.51 -9.93
CA ARG A 66 -11.52 4.99 -11.16
C ARG A 66 -10.64 6.06 -11.80
N ALA A 67 -10.71 6.16 -13.12
CA ALA A 67 -9.90 7.11 -13.90
C ALA A 67 -10.25 8.58 -13.67
N ASP A 68 -11.48 8.88 -13.21
CA ASP A 68 -11.96 10.22 -12.86
C ASP A 68 -11.67 10.61 -11.39
N ARG A 69 -10.83 9.83 -10.71
CA ARG A 69 -10.55 10.00 -9.29
C ARG A 69 -9.06 10.21 -9.04
N ALA A 70 -8.78 10.99 -8.00
CA ALA A 70 -7.46 11.19 -7.45
C ALA A 70 -7.45 10.75 -5.98
N PHE A 71 -6.30 10.32 -5.47
CA PHE A 71 -6.11 10.18 -4.03
C PHE A 71 -6.07 11.55 -3.38
N ALA A 72 -6.72 11.67 -2.23
CA ALA A 72 -6.55 12.82 -1.36
C ALA A 72 -5.11 12.85 -0.81
N SER A 73 -4.63 14.03 -0.43
CA SER A 73 -3.30 14.21 0.14
C SER A 73 -3.19 13.69 1.58
N ASP A 74 -4.32 13.51 2.24
CA ASP A 74 -4.47 12.92 3.56
C ASP A 74 -4.87 11.44 3.47
N GLY A 75 -4.30 10.66 4.36
CA GLY A 75 -4.54 9.23 4.50
C GLY A 75 -4.02 8.74 5.84
N THR A 76 -4.50 7.60 6.27
CA THR A 76 -4.07 6.94 7.49
C THR A 76 -3.32 5.67 7.17
N ALA A 77 -2.24 5.42 7.90
CA ALA A 77 -1.51 4.17 7.86
C ALA A 77 -1.35 3.68 9.30
N VAL A 78 -1.91 2.52 9.60
CA VAL A 78 -1.87 1.90 10.92
C VAL A 78 -1.19 0.55 10.79
N TYR A 79 -0.14 0.35 11.57
CA TYR A 79 0.54 -0.93 11.67
C TYR A 79 0.21 -1.56 13.02
N ASN A 80 -0.40 -2.74 13.02
CA ASN A 80 -0.78 -3.45 14.23
C ASN A 80 -0.54 -4.95 14.04
N ASN A 81 0.22 -5.57 14.96
CA ASN A 81 0.45 -7.02 15.00
C ASN A 81 0.89 -7.64 13.65
N GLY A 82 1.75 -6.96 12.89
CA GLY A 82 2.23 -7.47 11.61
C GLY A 82 1.39 -7.09 10.40
N VAL A 83 0.26 -6.42 10.58
CA VAL A 83 -0.62 -6.01 9.48
C VAL A 83 -0.56 -4.49 9.31
N LEU A 84 -0.17 -4.06 8.12
CA LEU A 84 -0.27 -2.67 7.70
C LEU A 84 -1.64 -2.43 7.06
N THR A 85 -2.43 -1.53 7.63
CA THR A 85 -3.68 -1.04 7.05
C THR A 85 -3.50 0.40 6.58
N VAL A 86 -3.68 0.64 5.30
CA VAL A 86 -3.64 1.98 4.69
C VAL A 86 -5.04 2.34 4.21
N THR A 87 -5.56 3.48 4.66
CA THR A 87 -6.82 4.04 4.19
C THR A 87 -6.58 5.41 3.57
N VAL A 88 -7.05 5.61 2.35
CA VAL A 88 -6.93 6.85 1.62
C VAL A 88 -8.26 7.22 0.97
N ALA A 89 -8.70 8.45 1.17
CA ALA A 89 -9.89 8.96 0.50
C ALA A 89 -9.60 9.24 -0.97
N THR A 90 -10.63 9.16 -1.81
CA THR A 90 -10.54 9.54 -3.23
C THR A 90 -11.51 10.67 -3.55
N THR A 91 -10.99 11.70 -4.21
CA THR A 91 -11.77 12.86 -4.67
C THR A 91 -11.92 12.81 -6.18
N ARG A 92 -12.82 13.61 -6.75
CA ARG A 92 -12.87 13.77 -8.21
C ARG A 92 -11.57 14.42 -8.67
N ASP A 93 -10.98 13.85 -9.71
CA ASP A 93 -9.84 14.47 -10.37
C ASP A 93 -10.33 15.72 -11.10
N SER A 94 -9.89 16.89 -10.65
CA SER A 94 -10.28 18.20 -11.21
C SER A 94 -9.34 18.68 -12.31
N ARG A 95 -8.69 17.75 -13.01
CA ARG A 95 -7.85 18.03 -14.18
C ARG A 95 -8.61 18.73 -15.30
#